data_AF-A0AAD8ID74-F1
#
_entry.id   AF-A0AAD8ID74-F1
#
_cell.length_a   1.000
_cell.length_b   1.000
_cell.length_c   1.000
_cell.angle_alpha   90.00
_cell.angle_beta   90.00
_cell.angle_gamma   90.00
#
_symmetry.space_group_name_H-M   'P 1'
#
loop_
_entity.id
_entity.type
_entity.pdbx_description
1 polymer ?
#
loop_
_entity_poly.entity_id
_entity_poly.type
_entity_poly.pdbx_seq_one_letter_code
_entity_poly.pdbx_strand_id
1 'polypeptide(L)'
;MADNISSSASICDSTPYPSSCISSLPTNYNTTKANVYNFCQFSIRKSMSNARKFKLLTEKYQRSSAALSTGVIRALEDCHLLADLNMNFLTSSLQSVSTKGLSSSKAEDVQTLLSSILTNTQTCLDGLQETASTWNQKNGISAPLANDIKLFSVSLSLFNRGWGHKMNEGPSNPSKKQQAGFKNSPLPLKISSKNKALSEKHGRKLLQTDDDEVPIVNLWFMMINRIQQHWTLDYAMELE
;
A
#
# COMPACT_ATOMS: atom_id res chain seq x y z
N MET A 1 1.99 -14.71 27.51
CA MET A 1 1.30 -13.70 26.69
C MET A 1 -0.07 -14.25 26.38
N ALA A 2 -1.13 -13.71 26.98
CA ALA A 2 -2.49 -14.17 26.70
C ALA A 2 -2.88 -13.71 25.28
N ASP A 3 -3.23 -14.64 24.40
CA ASP A 3 -3.86 -14.32 23.13
C ASP A 3 -5.23 -13.70 23.45
N ASN A 4 -5.34 -12.36 23.39
CA ASN A 4 -6.61 -11.67 23.63
C ASN A 4 -7.53 -11.96 22.43
N ILE A 5 -8.58 -12.75 22.66
CA ILE A 5 -9.61 -13.01 21.66
C ILE A 5 -10.25 -11.67 21.33
N SER A 6 -10.17 -11.24 20.07
CA SER A 6 -10.71 -9.96 19.65
C SER A 6 -11.70 -10.17 18.49
N SER A 7 -12.90 -9.63 18.65
CA SER A 7 -13.93 -9.69 17.60
C SER A 7 -13.47 -8.89 16.38
N SER A 8 -13.97 -9.23 15.19
CA SER A 8 -13.71 -8.47 13.96
C SER A 8 -14.01 -6.98 14.14
N ALA A 9 -15.12 -6.65 14.81
CA ALA A 9 -15.49 -5.28 15.13
C ALA A 9 -14.40 -4.57 15.97
N SER A 10 -13.94 -5.19 17.06
CA SER A 10 -12.93 -4.58 17.95
C SER A 10 -11.56 -4.40 17.30
N ILE A 11 -11.25 -5.19 16.27
CA ILE A 11 -9.97 -5.13 15.55
C ILE A 11 -10.03 -4.09 14.43
N CYS A 12 -11.20 -3.97 13.79
CA CYS A 12 -11.45 -3.04 12.71
C CYS A 12 -11.73 -1.61 13.18
N ASP A 13 -12.00 -1.40 14.47
CA ASP A 13 -12.32 -0.07 15.04
C ASP A 13 -11.20 0.96 14.81
N SER A 14 -9.95 0.50 14.89
CA SER A 14 -8.75 1.31 14.75
C SER A 14 -8.27 1.38 13.30
N THR A 15 -9.02 0.78 12.37
CA THR A 15 -8.72 0.91 10.95
C THR A 15 -9.44 2.14 10.42
N PRO A 16 -8.84 2.88 9.49
CA PRO A 16 -9.46 4.05 8.93
C PRO A 16 -10.61 3.71 7.95
N TYR A 17 -10.81 2.43 7.59
CA TYR A 17 -12.02 1.94 6.89
C TYR A 17 -12.65 0.74 7.64
N PRO A 18 -13.38 0.95 8.75
CA PRO A 18 -13.94 -0.14 9.56
C PRO A 18 -14.88 -1.06 8.79
N SER A 19 -15.74 -0.52 7.94
CA SER A 19 -16.68 -1.29 7.12
C SER A 19 -15.97 -2.16 6.07
N SER A 20 -14.96 -1.60 5.40
CA SER A 20 -14.12 -2.36 4.46
C SER A 20 -13.30 -3.41 5.19
N CYS A 21 -12.82 -3.12 6.40
CA CYS A 21 -12.14 -4.09 7.25
C CYS A 21 -13.07 -5.27 7.55
N ILE A 22 -14.24 -5.03 8.15
CA ILE A 22 -15.19 -6.07 8.52
C ILE A 22 -15.59 -6.93 7.30
N SER A 23 -15.95 -6.30 6.18
CA SER A 23 -16.35 -7.01 4.96
C SER A 23 -15.20 -7.77 4.29
N SER A 24 -13.96 -7.33 4.52
CA SER A 24 -12.77 -8.04 4.03
C SER A 24 -12.44 -9.26 4.88
N LEU A 25 -12.92 -9.37 6.12
CA LEU A 25 -12.58 -10.49 7.02
C LEU A 25 -13.53 -11.69 6.84
N PRO A 26 -13.06 -12.91 7.12
CA PRO A 26 -13.89 -14.12 7.01
C PRO A 26 -15.01 -14.14 8.07
N THR A 27 -16.26 -14.25 7.61
CA THR A 27 -17.48 -14.25 8.46
C THR A 27 -17.57 -15.46 9.41
N ASN A 28 -16.97 -16.59 9.02
CA ASN A 28 -17.07 -17.87 9.73
C ASN A 28 -15.77 -18.26 10.45
N TYR A 29 -14.87 -17.30 10.68
CA TYR A 29 -13.63 -17.61 11.39
C TYR A 29 -13.96 -17.91 12.84
N ASN A 30 -13.51 -19.08 13.33
CA ASN A 30 -13.76 -19.50 14.70
C ASN A 30 -13.24 -18.41 15.66
N THR A 31 -14.19 -17.65 16.22
CA THR A 31 -13.96 -16.43 17.00
C THR A 31 -13.14 -16.69 18.25
N THR A 32 -13.02 -17.95 18.70
CA THR A 32 -12.16 -18.33 19.84
C THR A 32 -10.66 -18.44 19.51
N LYS A 33 -10.24 -18.39 18.23
CA LYS A 33 -8.82 -18.50 17.83
C LYS A 33 -8.32 -17.35 16.95
N ALA A 34 -9.18 -16.39 16.61
CA ALA A 34 -8.82 -15.26 15.77
C ALA A 34 -8.13 -14.18 16.60
N ASN A 35 -6.92 -13.80 16.20
CA ASN A 35 -6.21 -12.65 16.75
C ASN A 35 -5.75 -11.73 15.60
N VAL A 36 -5.25 -10.55 15.95
CA VAL A 36 -4.79 -9.53 14.99
C VAL A 36 -3.82 -10.08 13.93
N TYR A 37 -2.98 -11.05 14.30
CA TYR A 37 -2.03 -11.69 13.38
C TYR A 37 -2.73 -12.49 12.29
N ASN A 38 -3.75 -13.26 12.64
CA ASN A 38 -4.55 -14.03 11.69
C ASN A 38 -5.30 -13.10 10.72
N PHE A 39 -5.87 -12.01 11.24
CA PHE A 39 -6.58 -11.05 10.41
C PHE A 39 -5.66 -10.25 9.49
N CYS A 40 -4.47 -9.86 9.96
CA CYS A 40 -3.44 -9.24 9.14
C CYS A 40 -3.00 -10.16 7.99
N GLN A 41 -2.71 -11.44 8.27
CA GLN A 41 -2.38 -12.39 7.21
C GLN A 41 -3.54 -12.60 6.23
N PHE A 42 -4.79 -12.61 6.72
CA PHE A 42 -5.96 -12.71 5.87
C PHE A 42 -6.09 -11.50 4.94
N SER A 43 -6.00 -10.28 5.49
CA SER A 43 -6.13 -9.05 4.71
C SER A 43 -5.02 -8.93 3.66
N ILE A 44 -3.78 -9.35 3.97
CA ILE A 44 -2.69 -9.39 3.00
C ILE A 44 -2.99 -10.39 1.87
N ARG A 45 -3.49 -11.60 2.18
CA ARG A 45 -3.90 -12.57 1.14
C ARG A 45 -5.04 -12.05 0.27
N LYS A 46 -6.03 -11.37 0.88
CA LYS A 46 -7.12 -10.71 0.15
C LYS A 46 -6.57 -9.62 -0.77
N SER A 47 -5.64 -8.81 -0.25
CA SER A 47 -4.94 -7.76 -0.99
C SER A 47 -4.21 -8.32 -2.22
N MET A 48 -3.55 -9.47 -2.09
CA MET A 48 -2.90 -10.15 -3.23
C MET A 48 -3.91 -10.58 -4.30
N SER A 49 -5.07 -11.11 -3.89
CA SER A 49 -6.13 -11.48 -4.83
C SER A 49 -6.62 -10.27 -5.63
N ASN A 50 -6.80 -9.15 -4.94
CA ASN A 50 -7.26 -7.90 -5.53
C ASN A 50 -6.21 -7.25 -6.44
N ALA A 51 -4.96 -7.13 -6.00
CA ALA A 51 -3.85 -6.65 -6.83
C ALA A 51 -3.70 -7.48 -8.12
N ARG A 52 -3.86 -8.81 -8.04
CA ARG A 52 -3.89 -9.68 -9.22
C ARG A 52 -5.07 -9.39 -10.15
N LYS A 53 -6.27 -9.19 -9.60
CA LYS A 53 -7.46 -8.83 -10.40
C LYS A 53 -7.26 -7.49 -11.10
N PHE A 54 -6.73 -6.51 -10.39
CA PHE A 54 -6.43 -5.20 -10.95
C PHE A 54 -5.41 -5.28 -12.09
N LYS A 55 -4.32 -6.04 -11.92
CA LYS A 55 -3.35 -6.33 -13.00
C LYS A 55 -4.01 -6.98 -14.22
N LEU A 56 -4.90 -7.96 -14.02
CA LEU A 56 -5.61 -8.57 -15.15
C LEU A 56 -6.57 -7.59 -15.83
N LEU A 57 -7.13 -6.66 -15.06
CA LEU A 57 -7.99 -5.60 -15.57
C LEU A 57 -7.22 -4.59 -16.42
N THR A 58 -6.02 -4.16 -15.99
CA THR A 58 -5.16 -3.29 -16.82
C THR A 58 -4.82 -3.96 -18.15
N GLU A 59 -4.42 -5.23 -18.13
CA GLU A 59 -4.16 -6.01 -19.34
C GLU A 59 -5.40 -6.18 -20.22
N LYS A 60 -6.57 -6.35 -19.62
CA LYS A 60 -7.83 -6.42 -20.37
C LYS A 60 -8.06 -5.11 -21.14
N TYR A 61 -7.93 -3.96 -20.49
CA TYR A 61 -8.13 -2.67 -21.15
C TYR A 61 -7.10 -2.41 -22.25
N GLN A 62 -5.84 -2.80 -22.04
CA GLN A 62 -4.80 -2.73 -23.07
C GLN A 62 -5.13 -3.58 -24.32
N ARG A 63 -5.70 -4.78 -24.14
CA ARG A 63 -6.06 -5.68 -25.26
C ARG A 63 -7.36 -5.30 -25.97
N SER A 64 -8.33 -4.73 -25.24
CA SER A 64 -9.73 -4.65 -25.69
C SER A 64 -10.05 -3.41 -26.51
N SER A 65 -9.15 -2.44 -26.60
CA SER A 65 -9.49 -1.13 -27.16
C SER A 65 -8.76 -0.86 -28.47
N ALA A 66 -9.54 -0.81 -29.55
CA ALA A 66 -9.09 -0.48 -30.89
C ALA A 66 -8.67 1.00 -31.06
N ALA A 67 -8.82 1.84 -30.03
CA ALA A 67 -8.47 3.27 -30.10
C ALA A 67 -8.19 3.91 -28.72
N LEU A 68 -7.26 3.37 -27.92
CA LEU A 68 -6.75 4.12 -26.76
C LEU A 68 -5.81 5.23 -27.23
N SER A 69 -5.92 6.41 -26.61
CA SER A 69 -4.91 7.44 -26.77
C SER A 69 -3.57 6.97 -26.20
N THR A 70 -2.46 7.52 -26.69
CA THR A 70 -1.13 7.18 -26.17
C THR A 70 -1.00 7.48 -24.67
N GLY A 71 -1.70 8.51 -24.16
CA GLY A 71 -1.74 8.82 -22.73
C GLY A 71 -2.38 7.70 -21.92
N VAL A 72 -3.51 7.15 -22.39
CA VAL A 72 -4.21 6.04 -21.73
C VAL A 72 -3.37 4.77 -21.75
N ILE A 73 -2.69 4.48 -22.86
CA ILE A 73 -1.79 3.32 -22.95
C ILE A 73 -0.70 3.41 -21.89
N ARG A 74 -0.03 4.56 -21.77
CA ARG A 74 1.03 4.78 -20.79
C ARG A 74 0.52 4.66 -19.35
N ALA A 75 -0.61 5.30 -19.04
CA ALA A 75 -1.21 5.19 -17.71
C ALA A 75 -1.53 3.72 -17.34
N LEU A 76 -2.05 2.93 -18.29
CA LEU A 76 -2.28 1.50 -18.08
C LEU A 76 -0.99 0.69 -17.91
N GLU A 77 0.08 1.02 -18.65
CA GLU A 77 1.40 0.40 -18.49
C GLU A 77 2.02 0.70 -17.12
N ASP A 78 1.95 1.95 -16.67
CA ASP A 78 2.43 2.37 -15.34
C ASP A 78 1.62 1.65 -14.24
N CYS A 79 0.31 1.62 -14.36
CA CYS A 79 -0.56 0.88 -13.45
C CYS A 79 -0.27 -0.63 -13.40
N HIS A 80 0.03 -1.24 -14.56
CA HIS A 80 0.41 -2.66 -14.63
C HIS A 80 1.71 -2.93 -13.86
N LEU A 81 2.72 -2.09 -14.08
CA LEU A 81 4.00 -2.16 -13.36
C LEU A 81 3.81 -1.99 -11.85
N LEU A 82 3.05 -0.98 -11.43
CA LEU A 82 2.78 -0.71 -10.03
C LEU A 82 2.02 -1.87 -9.37
N ALA A 83 1.09 -2.51 -10.09
CA ALA A 83 0.41 -3.72 -9.62
C ALA A 83 1.38 -4.90 -9.44
N ASP A 84 2.34 -5.09 -10.35
CA ASP A 84 3.38 -6.13 -10.24
C ASP A 84 4.32 -5.87 -9.05
N LEU A 85 4.71 -4.62 -8.81
CA LEU A 85 5.48 -4.25 -7.61
C LEU A 85 4.68 -4.54 -6.33
N ASN A 86 3.41 -4.18 -6.30
CA ASN A 86 2.53 -4.43 -5.16
C ASN A 86 2.39 -5.93 -4.87
N MET A 87 2.29 -6.77 -5.89
CA MET A 87 2.26 -8.24 -5.71
C MET A 87 3.54 -8.76 -5.04
N ASN A 88 4.71 -8.23 -5.41
CA ASN A 88 5.98 -8.59 -4.77
C ASN A 88 6.01 -8.13 -3.30
N PHE A 89 5.62 -6.88 -3.03
CA PHE A 89 5.58 -6.31 -1.69
C PHE A 89 4.62 -7.05 -0.76
N LEU A 90 3.44 -7.43 -1.26
CA LEU A 90 2.47 -8.24 -0.52
C LEU A 90 2.99 -9.65 -0.23
N THR A 91 3.68 -10.26 -1.19
CA THR A 91 4.30 -11.59 -1.02
C THR A 91 5.37 -11.56 0.07
N SER A 92 6.29 -10.59 0.01
CA SER A 92 7.33 -10.41 1.03
C SER A 92 6.72 -10.09 2.40
N SER A 93 5.68 -9.26 2.45
CA SER A 93 4.97 -8.94 3.69
C SER A 93 4.35 -10.19 4.31
N LEU A 94 3.66 -11.01 3.51
CA LEU A 94 3.02 -12.26 3.97
C LEU A 94 4.03 -13.26 4.52
N GLN A 95 5.18 -13.40 3.85
CA GLN A 95 6.26 -14.27 4.31
C GLN A 95 6.77 -13.84 5.69
N SER A 96 6.95 -12.53 5.90
CA SER A 96 7.40 -11.99 7.19
C SER A 96 6.37 -12.19 8.30
N VAL A 97 5.09 -11.90 8.06
CA VAL A 97 4.03 -12.00 9.08
C VAL A 97 3.54 -13.42 9.37
N SER A 98 4.13 -14.43 8.71
CA SER A 98 3.82 -15.84 8.96
C SER A 98 4.30 -16.32 10.34
N THR A 99 5.22 -15.59 10.97
CA THR A 99 5.68 -15.83 12.35
C THR A 99 5.21 -14.71 13.27
N LYS A 100 4.69 -15.02 14.48
CA LYS A 100 4.29 -13.98 15.46
C LYS A 100 5.46 -13.08 15.90
N GLY A 101 6.70 -13.60 15.92
CA GLY A 101 7.90 -12.85 16.30
C GLY A 101 8.62 -12.21 15.12
N LEU A 102 8.40 -10.92 14.89
CA LEU A 102 9.23 -10.10 13.98
C LEU A 102 10.24 -9.30 14.81
N SER A 103 11.48 -9.16 14.29
CA SER A 103 12.42 -8.16 14.77
C SER A 103 11.95 -6.75 14.39
N SER A 104 12.43 -5.70 15.09
CA SER A 104 12.05 -4.31 14.78
C SER A 104 12.30 -3.97 13.31
N SER A 105 13.51 -4.25 12.81
CA SER A 105 13.87 -4.00 11.40
C SER A 105 12.94 -4.74 10.42
N LYS A 106 12.58 -6.02 10.67
CA LYS A 106 11.63 -6.72 9.79
C LYS A 106 10.23 -6.13 9.88
N ALA A 107 9.84 -5.62 11.04
CA ALA A 107 8.55 -4.96 11.19
C ALA A 107 8.52 -3.62 10.44
N GLU A 108 9.61 -2.85 10.50
CA GLU A 108 9.79 -1.60 9.74
C GLU A 108 9.78 -1.86 8.23
N ASP A 109 10.45 -2.93 7.77
CA ASP A 109 10.43 -3.35 6.37
C ASP A 109 8.99 -3.66 5.91
N VAL A 110 8.23 -4.45 6.66
CA VAL A 110 6.84 -4.80 6.30
C VAL A 110 5.94 -3.56 6.31
N GLN A 111 6.09 -2.68 7.30
CA GLN A 111 5.34 -1.41 7.34
C GLN A 111 5.64 -0.56 6.10
N THR A 112 6.91 -0.46 5.72
CA THR A 112 7.37 0.28 4.54
C THR A 112 6.80 -0.31 3.27
N LEU A 113 6.82 -1.65 3.12
CA LEU A 113 6.25 -2.34 1.97
C LEU A 113 4.74 -2.11 1.85
N LEU A 114 3.99 -2.25 2.95
CA LEU A 114 2.54 -2.00 2.99
C LEU A 114 2.19 -0.53 2.71
N SER A 115 3.00 0.41 3.20
CA SER A 115 2.84 1.84 2.89
C SER A 115 3.15 2.13 1.42
N SER A 116 4.19 1.49 0.86
CA SER A 116 4.56 1.64 -0.55
C SER A 116 3.46 1.11 -1.49
N ILE A 117 2.76 0.05 -1.09
CA ILE A 117 1.61 -0.47 -1.84
C ILE A 117 0.53 0.61 -1.99
N LEU A 118 0.20 1.33 -0.91
CA LEU A 118 -0.77 2.43 -0.95
C LEU A 118 -0.30 3.54 -1.89
N THR A 119 0.95 3.96 -1.79
CA THR A 119 1.54 4.99 -2.67
C THR A 119 1.45 4.58 -4.12
N ASN A 120 1.89 3.36 -4.46
CA ASN A 120 1.85 2.84 -5.83
C ASN A 120 0.42 2.81 -6.38
N THR A 121 -0.55 2.39 -5.56
CA THR A 121 -1.95 2.33 -5.94
C THR A 121 -2.54 3.73 -6.16
N GLN A 122 -2.18 4.71 -5.33
CA GLN A 122 -2.57 6.10 -5.51
C GLN A 122 -1.95 6.69 -6.78
N THR A 123 -0.64 6.50 -7.02
CA THR A 123 0.03 6.97 -8.24
C THR A 123 -0.63 6.45 -9.50
N CYS A 124 -1.04 5.18 -9.50
CA CYS A 124 -1.80 4.62 -10.61
C CYS A 124 -3.18 5.29 -10.76
N LEU A 125 -3.91 5.49 -9.66
CA LEU A 125 -5.22 6.16 -9.69
C LEU A 125 -5.11 7.59 -10.25
N ASP A 126 -4.12 8.34 -9.80
CA ASP A 126 -3.84 9.71 -10.25
C ASP A 126 -3.51 9.73 -11.75
N GLY A 127 -2.63 8.83 -12.21
CA GLY A 127 -2.27 8.71 -13.62
C GLY A 127 -3.46 8.33 -14.52
N LEU A 128 -4.38 7.49 -14.05
CA LEU A 128 -5.62 7.19 -14.78
C LEU A 128 -6.55 8.41 -14.82
N GLN A 129 -6.62 9.20 -13.75
CA GLN A 129 -7.45 10.39 -13.67
C GLN A 129 -6.99 11.49 -14.63
N GLU A 130 -5.69 11.62 -14.88
CA GLU A 130 -5.14 12.54 -15.89
C GLU A 130 -5.64 12.24 -17.32
N THR A 131 -6.05 10.99 -17.58
CA THR A 131 -6.56 10.57 -18.90
C THR A 131 -8.06 10.78 -19.09
N ALA A 132 -8.74 11.33 -18.07
CA ALA A 132 -10.19 11.32 -17.96
C ALA A 132 -10.96 11.95 -19.13
N SER A 133 -10.39 12.98 -19.75
CA SER A 133 -11.00 13.68 -20.89
C SER A 133 -10.98 12.86 -22.18
N THR A 134 -10.14 11.82 -22.26
CA THR A 134 -9.94 11.02 -23.47
C THR A 134 -10.39 9.57 -23.34
N TRP A 135 -10.84 9.16 -22.15
CA TRP A 135 -11.15 7.75 -21.88
C TRP A 135 -12.43 7.55 -21.08
N ASN A 136 -13.52 7.29 -21.80
CA ASN A 136 -14.85 7.09 -21.23
C ASN A 136 -14.97 5.86 -20.31
N GLN A 137 -14.04 4.90 -20.40
CA GLN A 137 -14.07 3.67 -19.60
C GLN A 137 -13.24 3.75 -18.31
N LYS A 138 -12.65 4.91 -17.99
CA LYS A 138 -11.76 5.09 -16.81
C LYS A 138 -12.41 4.63 -15.50
N ASN A 139 -13.73 4.82 -15.35
CA ASN A 139 -14.42 4.48 -14.11
C ASN A 139 -14.46 2.97 -13.88
N GLY A 140 -14.45 2.18 -14.96
CA GLY A 140 -14.41 0.73 -14.89
C GLY A 140 -13.08 0.17 -14.36
N ILE A 141 -12.01 0.98 -14.34
CA ILE A 141 -10.72 0.63 -13.72
C ILE A 141 -10.46 1.37 -12.40
N SER A 142 -10.88 2.64 -12.30
CA SER A 142 -10.56 3.51 -11.16
C SER A 142 -11.36 3.13 -9.92
N ALA A 143 -12.62 2.72 -10.06
CA ALA A 143 -13.45 2.31 -8.91
C ALA A 143 -12.96 1.02 -8.24
N PRO A 144 -12.60 -0.06 -8.96
CA PRO A 144 -11.92 -1.21 -8.35
C PRO A 144 -10.62 -0.83 -7.63
N LEU A 145 -9.84 0.10 -8.19
CA LEU A 145 -8.58 0.54 -7.62
C LEU A 145 -8.77 1.34 -6.31
N ALA A 146 -9.78 2.22 -6.25
CA ALA A 146 -10.14 2.92 -5.02
C ALA A 146 -10.53 1.95 -3.89
N ASN A 147 -11.26 0.88 -4.21
CA ASN A 147 -11.57 -0.18 -3.25
C ASN A 147 -10.31 -0.95 -2.79
N ASP A 148 -9.33 -1.11 -3.67
CA ASP A 148 -8.05 -1.73 -3.34
C ASP A 148 -7.24 -0.86 -2.37
N ILE A 149 -7.25 0.47 -2.50
CA ILE A 149 -6.68 1.41 -1.51
C ILE A 149 -7.29 1.13 -0.14
N LYS A 150 -8.62 0.97 -0.08
CA LYS A 150 -9.31 0.67 1.19
C LYS A 150 -8.79 -0.61 1.83
N LEU A 151 -8.70 -1.67 1.04
CA LEU A 151 -8.22 -2.98 1.51
C LEU A 151 -6.73 -2.98 1.90
N PHE A 152 -5.87 -2.28 1.15
CA PHE A 152 -4.44 -2.19 1.44
C PHE A 152 -4.18 -1.44 2.75
N SER A 153 -4.96 -0.39 3.03
CA SER A 153 -4.84 0.34 4.28
C SER A 153 -5.34 -0.45 5.48
N VAL A 154 -6.39 -1.27 5.30
CA VAL A 154 -6.78 -2.25 6.32
C VAL A 154 -5.60 -3.17 6.64
N SER A 155 -4.87 -3.65 5.63
CA SER A 155 -3.69 -4.50 5.86
C SER A 155 -2.58 -3.80 6.63
N LEU A 156 -2.27 -2.54 6.31
CA LEU A 156 -1.29 -1.73 7.05
C LEU A 156 -1.74 -1.50 8.50
N SER A 157 -3.01 -1.19 8.72
CA SER A 157 -3.56 -0.91 10.05
C SER A 157 -3.54 -2.15 10.94
N LEU A 158 -3.94 -3.30 10.41
CA LEU A 158 -3.88 -4.58 11.13
C LEU A 158 -2.43 -4.99 11.44
N PHE A 159 -1.51 -4.73 10.52
CA PHE A 159 -0.09 -4.94 10.75
C PHE A 159 0.44 -4.06 11.90
N ASN A 160 0.15 -2.75 11.86
CA ASN A 160 0.55 -1.80 12.90
C ASN A 160 -0.03 -2.17 14.27
N ARG A 161 -1.27 -2.67 14.33
CA ARG A 161 -1.86 -3.15 15.58
C ARG A 161 -1.16 -4.39 16.13
N GLY A 162 -0.71 -5.30 15.27
CA GLY A 162 -0.02 -6.53 15.68
C GLY A 162 1.45 -6.35 16.07
N TRP A 163 2.16 -5.44 15.38
CA TRP A 163 3.61 -5.30 15.48
C TRP A 163 4.13 -3.87 15.73
N GLY A 164 3.28 -2.84 15.68
CA GLY A 164 3.67 -1.43 15.81
C GLY A 164 4.00 -0.98 17.24
N HIS A 165 3.45 -1.63 18.28
CA HIS A 165 3.79 -1.30 19.67
C HIS A 165 5.28 -1.50 20.00
N LYS A 166 5.96 -2.44 19.32
CA LYS A 166 7.38 -2.72 19.56
C LYS A 166 8.35 -1.68 18.98
N MET A 167 7.87 -0.78 18.11
CA MET A 167 8.68 0.31 17.54
C MET A 167 8.78 1.52 18.48
N ASN A 168 7.82 1.68 19.40
CA ASN A 168 7.72 2.82 20.32
C ASN A 168 8.23 2.52 21.74
N GLU A 169 8.59 1.26 22.04
CA GLU A 169 9.10 0.82 23.36
C GLU A 169 10.63 0.72 23.41
N GLY A 170 11.34 1.61 22.71
CA GLY A 170 12.74 1.91 23.01
C GLY A 170 12.83 2.86 24.21
N PRO A 171 13.83 2.75 25.10
CA PRO A 171 13.94 3.65 26.24
C PRO A 171 14.03 5.09 25.73
N SER A 172 13.06 5.91 26.14
CA SER A 172 12.97 7.34 25.86
C SER A 172 14.11 8.08 26.56
N ASN A 173 15.31 7.96 26.00
CA ASN A 173 16.42 8.85 26.27
C ASN A 173 16.76 9.54 24.95
N PRO A 174 16.65 10.87 24.85
CA PRO A 174 17.11 11.61 23.68
C PRO A 174 18.64 11.71 23.75
N SER A 175 19.34 10.58 23.65
CA SER A 175 20.77 10.56 23.41
C SER A 175 21.01 10.96 21.96
N LYS A 176 21.29 12.25 21.76
CA LYS A 176 21.99 12.78 20.59
C LYS A 176 23.22 11.89 20.30
N LYS A 177 23.11 10.97 19.35
CA LYS A 177 24.20 10.37 18.55
C LYS A 177 23.67 9.21 17.70
N GLN A 178 23.03 9.55 16.58
CA GLN A 178 23.19 8.87 15.28
C GLN A 178 22.39 9.62 14.19
N GLN A 179 22.58 10.94 14.11
CA GLN A 179 22.46 11.64 12.83
C GLN A 179 23.83 11.55 12.16
N ALA A 180 24.15 10.36 11.65
CA ALA A 180 25.34 10.14 10.84
C ALA A 180 24.92 9.37 9.59
N GLY A 181 24.53 10.14 8.57
CA GLY A 181 24.71 9.77 7.17
C GLY A 181 23.75 8.75 6.56
N PHE A 182 22.48 9.11 6.40
CA PHE A 182 21.75 8.66 5.21
C PHE A 182 22.05 9.63 4.07
N LYS A 183 23.26 9.56 3.53
CA LYS A 183 23.58 10.15 2.23
C LYS A 183 23.01 9.23 1.16
N ASN A 184 22.02 9.69 0.40
CA ASN A 184 21.60 9.26 -0.95
C ASN A 184 21.93 7.80 -1.34
N SER A 185 21.73 6.86 -0.42
CA SER A 185 22.07 5.47 -0.61
C SER A 185 20.79 4.78 -1.05
N PRO A 186 20.77 4.17 -2.24
CA PRO A 186 19.60 3.41 -2.69
C PRO A 186 19.23 2.40 -1.60
N LEU A 187 17.96 2.40 -1.20
CA LEU A 187 17.41 1.35 -0.34
C LEU A 187 17.82 -0.01 -0.94
N PRO A 188 18.33 -0.97 -0.15
CA PRO A 188 18.72 -2.28 -0.65
C PRO A 188 17.46 -3.13 -0.90
N LEU A 189 16.60 -2.65 -1.78
CA LEU A 189 15.50 -3.42 -2.33
C LEU A 189 16.11 -4.39 -3.35
N LYS A 190 15.99 -5.69 -3.09
CA LYS A 190 16.41 -6.74 -4.02
C LYS A 190 15.43 -6.77 -5.19
N ILE A 191 15.61 -5.84 -6.13
CA ILE A 191 14.81 -5.69 -7.33
C ILE A 191 15.25 -6.75 -8.35
N SER A 192 14.30 -7.51 -8.88
CA SER A 192 14.55 -8.45 -9.99
C SER A 192 15.10 -7.71 -11.21
N SER A 193 16.00 -8.32 -11.98
CA SER A 193 16.62 -7.71 -13.18
C SER A 193 15.61 -7.12 -14.17
N LYS A 194 14.42 -7.75 -14.27
CA LYS A 194 13.30 -7.27 -15.09
C LYS A 194 12.73 -5.93 -14.59
N ASN A 195 12.64 -5.75 -13.28
CA ASN A 195 12.10 -4.55 -12.64
C ASN A 195 13.13 -3.41 -12.62
N LYS A 196 14.44 -3.73 -12.56
CA LYS A 196 15.53 -2.75 -12.64
C LYS A 196 15.55 -2.03 -13.99
N ALA A 197 15.55 -2.79 -15.09
CA ALA A 197 15.52 -2.23 -16.44
C ALA A 197 14.28 -1.37 -16.70
N LEU A 198 13.18 -1.67 -16.03
CA LEU A 198 11.90 -0.97 -16.19
C LEU A 198 11.85 0.36 -15.41
N SER A 199 12.43 0.40 -14.20
CA SER A 199 12.65 1.63 -13.43
C SER A 199 13.55 2.61 -14.19
N GLU A 200 14.60 2.11 -14.82
CA GLU A 200 15.55 2.94 -15.61
C GLU A 200 14.92 3.51 -16.88
N LYS A 201 13.86 2.87 -17.41
CA LYS A 201 13.12 3.28 -18.60
C LYS A 201 12.07 4.36 -18.31
N HIS A 202 11.39 4.31 -17.16
CA HIS A 202 10.29 5.23 -16.82
C HIS A 202 10.70 6.32 -15.81
N GLY A 203 11.75 6.12 -15.01
CA GLY A 203 12.15 7.03 -13.93
C GLY A 203 12.80 8.34 -14.38
N ARG A 204 13.29 8.46 -15.62
CA ARG A 204 14.03 9.65 -16.08
C ARG A 204 13.16 10.88 -16.39
N LYS A 205 11.82 10.78 -16.32
CA LYS A 205 10.91 11.90 -16.60
C LYS A 205 10.27 12.53 -15.36
N LEU A 206 10.42 11.94 -14.17
CA LEU A 206 9.74 12.38 -12.95
C LEU A 206 10.58 13.29 -12.04
N LEU A 207 11.83 13.61 -12.40
CA LEU A 207 12.76 14.37 -11.54
C LEU A 207 13.30 15.65 -12.19
N GLN A 208 12.52 16.28 -13.07
CA GLN A 208 12.79 17.67 -13.45
C GLN A 208 11.85 18.59 -12.67
N THR A 209 12.14 18.74 -11.39
CA THR A 209 11.75 19.92 -10.61
C THR A 209 12.96 20.34 -9.81
N ASP A 210 13.29 21.62 -9.90
CA ASP A 210 14.49 22.27 -9.39
C ASP A 210 14.80 21.94 -7.92
N ASP A 211 16.08 22.04 -7.60
CA ASP A 211 16.73 21.80 -6.32
C ASP A 211 15.99 22.44 -5.13
N ASP A 212 15.15 21.65 -4.47
CA ASP A 212 14.82 21.81 -3.06
C ASP A 212 14.70 20.40 -2.46
N GLU A 213 15.80 19.93 -1.86
CA GLU A 213 15.91 18.61 -1.22
C GLU A 213 14.92 18.52 -0.04
N VAL A 214 13.77 17.87 -0.27
CA VAL A 214 12.83 17.52 0.80
C VAL A 214 13.29 16.21 1.46
N PRO A 215 13.63 16.21 2.77
CA PRO A 215 14.09 15.02 3.48
C PRO A 215 13.14 13.82 3.31
N ILE A 216 13.67 12.60 3.18
CA ILE A 216 12.86 11.37 3.02
C ILE A 216 11.88 11.15 4.19
N VAL A 217 12.23 11.63 5.38
CA VAL A 217 11.32 11.65 6.55
C VAL A 217 10.11 12.56 6.29
N ASN A 218 10.32 13.68 5.60
CA ASN A 218 9.24 14.55 5.15
C ASN A 218 8.42 13.88 4.03
N LEU A 219 9.00 13.06 3.15
CA LEU A 219 8.20 12.26 2.20
C LEU A 219 7.33 11.22 2.89
N TRP A 220 7.82 10.60 3.97
CA TRP A 220 7.03 9.68 4.80
C TRP A 220 5.89 10.39 5.52
N PHE A 221 6.17 11.54 6.16
CA PHE A 221 5.12 12.38 6.76
C PHE A 221 4.19 12.99 5.72
N MET A 222 4.66 13.33 4.53
CA MET A 222 3.85 13.87 3.44
C MET A 222 3.01 12.77 2.79
N MET A 223 3.50 11.54 2.69
CA MET A 223 2.70 10.40 2.23
C MET A 223 1.68 10.03 3.28
N ILE A 224 2.04 9.92 4.56
CA ILE A 224 1.08 9.72 5.65
C ILE A 224 0.07 10.86 5.69
N ASN A 225 0.48 12.13 5.57
CA ASN A 225 -0.43 13.27 5.55
C ASN A 225 -1.26 13.32 4.27
N ARG A 226 -0.74 12.97 3.09
CA ARG A 226 -1.52 12.97 1.84
C ARG A 226 -2.50 11.81 1.80
N ILE A 227 -2.09 10.66 2.34
CA ILE A 227 -2.96 9.56 2.76
C ILE A 227 -4.02 10.18 3.69
N GLN A 228 -3.66 10.72 4.87
CA GLN A 228 -4.55 11.34 5.90
C GLN A 228 -5.55 12.37 5.32
N GLN A 229 -5.10 13.20 4.37
CA GLN A 229 -5.90 14.23 3.70
C GLN A 229 -6.83 13.63 2.64
N HIS A 230 -6.44 12.53 1.98
CA HIS A 230 -7.36 11.79 1.12
C HIS A 230 -8.46 11.10 1.95
N TRP A 231 -8.12 10.61 3.15
CA TRP A 231 -9.09 10.03 4.11
C TRP A 231 -10.10 11.04 4.64
N THR A 232 -9.70 12.29 4.89
CA THR A 232 -10.63 13.34 5.33
C THR A 232 -11.59 13.75 4.22
N LEU A 233 -11.15 13.72 2.96
CA LEU A 233 -12.01 14.01 1.81
C LEU A 233 -13.01 12.87 1.52
N ASP A 234 -12.58 11.61 1.60
CA ASP A 234 -13.48 10.46 1.42
C ASP A 234 -14.51 10.34 2.55
N TYR A 235 -14.13 10.64 3.80
CA TYR A 235 -15.05 10.66 4.95
C TYR A 235 -16.09 11.80 4.83
N ALA A 236 -15.72 12.93 4.23
CA ALA A 236 -16.64 14.03 3.96
C ALA A 236 -17.68 13.71 2.87
N MET A 237 -17.32 12.86 1.88
CA MET A 237 -18.25 12.44 0.81
C MET A 237 -19.19 11.29 1.20
N GLU A 238 -18.90 10.53 2.28
CA GLU A 238 -19.79 9.46 2.79
C GLU A 238 -20.83 9.99 3.81
N LEU A 239 -20.85 11.30 4.09
CA LEU A 239 -21.80 11.99 5.00
C LEU A 239 -22.81 12.91 4.29
N GLU A 240 -22.87 12.91 2.97
CA GLU A 240 -23.93 13.53 2.13
C GLU A 240 -24.73 12.44 1.39
#